data_AF-A0A5C3PS99-F1
#
_entry.id   AF-A0A5C3PS99-F1
#
_cell.length_a   1.000
_cell.length_b   1.000
_cell.length_c   1.000
_cell.angle_alpha   90.00
_cell.angle_beta   90.00
_cell.angle_gamma   90.00
#
_symmetry.space_group_name_H-M   'P 1'
#
loop_
_entity.id
_entity.type
_entity.pdbx_description
1 polymer ?
#
loop_
_entity_poly.entity_id
_entity_poly.type
_entity_poly.pdbx_seq_one_letter_code
_entity_poly.pdbx_strand_id
1 'polypeptide(L)'
;MRFSTTALAYLASALLSVLAPQAAQAGITAFSGSSCDGDVGLNVPCDGSCHKFDERHSFRVDSGTGDHCVTVFEGPGCPSGGPGFFLPHQTGQCQNVNTGTNVRSFTCSKDSACLQLG
;
A
#
# COMPACT_ATOMS: atom_id res chain seq x y z
N MET A 1 -12.27 -17.56 -67.67
CA MET A 1 -11.55 -17.53 -66.39
C MET A 1 -11.81 -16.17 -65.77
N ARG A 2 -12.37 -16.12 -64.56
CA ARG A 2 -12.72 -14.89 -63.84
C ARG A 2 -11.60 -14.59 -62.85
N PHE A 3 -11.11 -13.35 -62.81
CA PHE A 3 -10.33 -12.85 -61.68
C PHE A 3 -10.81 -11.44 -61.34
N SER A 4 -11.73 -11.37 -60.39
CA SER A 4 -12.07 -10.17 -59.63
C SER A 4 -11.13 -10.08 -58.45
N THR A 5 -10.30 -9.04 -58.39
CA THR A 5 -9.64 -8.63 -57.15
C THR A 5 -9.29 -7.16 -57.27
N THR A 6 -9.92 -6.31 -56.45
CA THR A 6 -9.25 -5.25 -55.67
C THR A 6 -10.31 -4.43 -54.99
N ALA A 7 -10.43 -4.58 -53.68
CA ALA A 7 -10.68 -3.49 -52.72
C ALA A 7 -10.69 -4.11 -51.33
N LEU A 8 -9.49 -4.40 -50.80
CA LEU A 8 -9.32 -4.69 -49.38
C LEU A 8 -9.59 -3.38 -48.64
N ALA A 9 -10.80 -3.27 -48.12
CA ALA A 9 -11.32 -2.07 -47.51
C ALA A 9 -11.01 -2.08 -46.00
N TYR A 10 -10.37 -1.00 -45.55
CA TYR A 10 -10.34 -0.44 -44.20
C TYR A 10 -9.65 -1.25 -43.09
N LEU A 11 -8.34 -0.98 -42.98
CA LEU A 11 -7.61 -1.01 -41.71
C LEU A 11 -8.06 0.14 -40.79
N ALA A 12 -7.87 -0.12 -39.49
CA ALA A 12 -7.79 0.82 -38.37
C ALA A 12 -9.11 1.23 -37.69
N SER A 13 -9.60 0.37 -36.79
CA SER A 13 -10.53 0.76 -35.73
C SER A 13 -9.89 0.59 -34.35
N ALA A 14 -9.45 1.73 -33.82
CA ALA A 14 -9.41 2.16 -32.42
C ALA A 14 -8.84 1.20 -31.34
N LEU A 15 -7.51 1.27 -31.13
CA LEU A 15 -6.91 1.06 -29.80
C LEU A 15 -7.12 2.33 -28.97
N LEU A 16 -8.30 2.51 -28.39
CA LEU A 16 -8.49 3.45 -27.28
C LEU A 16 -7.94 2.78 -26.02
N SER A 17 -6.64 2.96 -25.78
CA SER A 17 -6.02 2.64 -24.51
C SER A 17 -6.72 3.45 -23.42
N VAL A 18 -7.60 2.81 -22.68
CA VAL A 18 -8.21 3.38 -21.47
C VAL A 18 -7.07 3.62 -20.48
N LEU A 19 -6.57 4.85 -20.44
CA LEU A 19 -5.78 5.38 -19.33
C LEU A 19 -6.76 5.55 -18.16
N ALA A 20 -7.17 4.44 -17.55
CA ALA A 20 -7.78 4.51 -16.23
C ALA A 20 -6.74 5.18 -15.33
N PRO A 21 -7.10 6.23 -14.57
CA PRO A 21 -6.20 6.78 -13.58
C PRO A 21 -5.83 5.64 -12.64
N GLN A 22 -4.57 5.21 -12.72
CA GLN A 22 -3.99 4.30 -11.75
C GLN A 22 -4.07 5.08 -10.44
N ALA A 23 -5.02 4.75 -9.57
CA ALA A 23 -5.02 5.28 -8.22
C ALA A 23 -3.62 4.97 -7.68
N ALA A 24 -2.81 6.01 -7.43
CA ALA A 24 -1.44 5.83 -7.02
C ALA A 24 -1.45 4.95 -5.77
N GLN A 25 -0.98 3.72 -5.92
CA GLN A 25 -0.96 2.76 -4.83
C GLN A 25 0.11 3.25 -3.87
N ALA A 26 -0.32 3.63 -2.66
CA ALA A 26 0.58 4.19 -1.67
C ALA A 26 1.59 3.15 -1.23
N GLY A 27 2.83 3.58 -1.02
CA GLY A 27 3.79 2.85 -0.22
C GLY A 27 3.76 3.29 1.24
N ILE A 28 4.32 2.44 2.09
CA ILE A 28 4.66 2.74 3.47
C ILE A 28 6.12 2.35 3.71
N THR A 29 6.87 3.28 4.31
CA THR A 29 8.28 3.11 4.65
C THR A 29 8.45 3.14 6.16
N ALA A 30 9.17 2.17 6.71
CA ALA A 30 9.49 2.08 8.13
C ALA A 30 10.94 2.50 8.42
N PHE A 31 11.20 3.03 9.61
CA PHE A 31 12.48 3.62 10.01
C PHE A 31 12.94 3.07 11.36
N SER A 32 14.25 2.99 11.58
CA SER A 32 14.81 2.54 12.86
C SER A 32 14.81 3.60 13.96
N GLY A 33 14.63 4.88 13.63
CA GLY A 33 14.40 5.93 14.62
C GLY A 33 12.92 6.21 14.87
N SER A 34 12.63 6.97 15.92
CA SER A 34 11.25 7.32 16.33
C SER A 34 10.67 8.51 15.57
N SER A 35 11.48 9.25 14.82
CA SER A 35 11.06 10.47 14.10
C SER A 35 11.21 10.33 12.58
N CYS A 36 11.06 9.10 12.07
CA CYS A 36 11.31 8.75 10.67
C CYS A 36 12.73 9.09 10.22
N ASP A 37 13.66 8.84 11.13
CA ASP A 37 15.10 9.03 11.05
C ASP A 37 15.83 7.68 11.22
N GLY A 38 17.16 7.70 11.07
CA GLY A 38 17.97 6.48 11.11
C GLY A 38 17.87 5.65 9.83
N ASP A 39 17.96 4.33 9.97
CA ASP A 39 17.98 3.39 8.85
C ASP A 39 16.60 3.27 8.22
N VAL A 40 16.55 3.52 6.91
CA VAL A 40 15.33 3.45 6.10
C VAL A 40 15.08 2.02 5.64
N GLY A 41 13.88 1.51 5.88
CA GLY A 41 13.42 0.22 5.38
C GLY A 41 12.99 0.27 3.91
N LEU A 42 12.50 -0.86 3.39
CA LEU A 42 11.89 -0.89 2.06
C LEU A 42 10.57 -0.11 2.06
N ASN A 43 10.29 0.59 0.96
CA ASN A 43 8.95 1.10 0.69
C ASN A 43 8.09 -0.07 0.18
N VAL A 44 7.12 -0.51 0.97
CA VAL A 44 6.26 -1.66 0.67
C VAL A 44 4.83 -1.19 0.36
N PRO A 45 4.07 -1.92 -0.46
CA PRO A 45 2.72 -1.48 -0.86
C PRO A 45 1.75 -1.45 0.33
N CYS A 46 0.89 -0.44 0.38
CA CYS A 46 -0.20 -0.31 1.34
C CYS A 46 -1.49 -0.92 0.76
N ASP A 47 -1.52 -2.24 0.62
CA ASP A 47 -2.58 -3.01 -0.07
C ASP A 47 -3.26 -4.08 0.81
N GLY A 48 -2.99 -4.06 2.10
CA GLY A 48 -3.46 -5.03 3.10
C GLY A 48 -2.54 -6.24 3.27
N SER A 49 -1.45 -6.34 2.51
CA SER A 49 -0.45 -7.37 2.74
C SER A 49 0.32 -7.15 4.06
N CYS A 50 0.87 -8.25 4.58
CA CYS A 50 1.61 -8.24 5.82
C CYS A 50 3.10 -7.98 5.59
N HIS A 51 3.67 -7.08 6.39
CA HIS A 51 5.07 -6.71 6.31
C HIS A 51 5.76 -6.80 7.67
N LYS A 52 7.08 -6.99 7.64
CA LYS A 52 7.92 -7.01 8.84
C LYS A 52 8.14 -5.58 9.36
N PHE A 53 8.22 -5.47 10.68
CA PHE A 53 8.55 -4.23 11.41
C PHE A 53 9.71 -4.43 12.40
N ASP A 54 10.37 -5.59 12.38
CA ASP A 54 11.51 -5.84 13.26
C ASP A 54 12.56 -4.72 13.13
N GLU A 55 13.06 -4.24 14.27
CA GLU A 55 14.06 -3.16 14.39
C GLU A 55 13.59 -1.80 13.82
N ARG A 56 12.27 -1.60 13.70
CA ARG A 56 11.64 -0.34 13.30
C ARG A 56 10.85 0.27 14.45
N HIS A 57 10.80 1.59 14.46
CA HIS A 57 10.20 2.37 15.53
C HIS A 57 9.23 3.43 15.01
N SER A 58 9.31 3.79 13.74
CA SER A 58 8.34 4.69 13.11
C SER A 58 8.09 4.32 11.65
N PHE A 59 7.03 4.87 11.08
CA PHE A 59 6.73 4.72 9.65
C PHE A 59 6.15 6.00 9.06
N ARG A 60 6.14 6.05 7.73
CA ARG A 60 5.48 7.08 6.93
C ARG A 60 4.77 6.44 5.75
N VAL A 61 3.49 6.76 5.57
CA VAL A 61 2.73 6.45 4.36
C VAL A 61 2.95 7.56 3.34
N ASP A 62 3.05 7.21 2.05
CA ASP A 62 3.27 8.17 0.97
C ASP A 62 2.19 9.28 0.95
N SER A 63 2.64 10.54 0.91
CA SER A 63 1.76 11.71 0.87
C SER A 63 0.98 11.83 -0.44
N GLY A 64 -0.22 12.40 -0.39
CA GLY A 64 -1.03 12.67 -1.59
C GLY A 64 -1.73 11.44 -2.17
N THR A 65 -1.71 10.32 -1.45
CA THR A 65 -2.35 9.06 -1.87
C THR A 65 -3.71 8.82 -1.19
N GLY A 66 -4.16 9.77 -0.37
CA GLY A 66 -5.35 9.70 0.47
C GLY A 66 -5.07 9.14 1.86
N ASP A 67 -6.14 8.84 2.60
CA ASP A 67 -6.05 8.30 3.96
C ASP A 67 -5.93 6.78 3.96
N HIS A 68 -5.05 6.29 4.83
CA HIS A 68 -4.75 4.88 5.03
C HIS A 68 -4.79 4.51 6.50
N CYS A 69 -4.99 3.25 6.76
CA CYS A 69 -4.99 2.65 8.09
C CYS A 69 -3.79 1.73 8.20
N VAL A 70 -3.17 1.71 9.38
CA VAL A 70 -2.09 0.78 9.70
C VAL A 70 -2.48 0.01 10.96
N THR A 71 -2.33 -1.30 10.92
CA THR A 71 -2.43 -2.14 12.12
C THR A 71 -1.08 -2.73 12.42
N VAL A 72 -0.57 -2.51 13.62
CA VAL A 72 0.72 -3.06 14.07
C VAL A 72 0.51 -4.22 15.04
N PHE A 73 1.42 -5.20 15.00
CA PHE A 73 1.33 -6.44 15.76
C PHE A 73 2.65 -6.76 16.46
N GLU A 74 2.57 -7.25 17.70
CA GLU A 74 3.72 -7.74 18.47
C GLU A 74 4.31 -9.02 17.87
N GLY A 75 3.45 -9.87 17.31
CA GLY A 75 3.85 -11.09 16.63
C GLY A 75 4.42 -10.80 15.24
N PRO A 76 5.32 -11.65 14.73
CA PRO A 76 5.67 -11.65 13.32
C PRO A 76 4.48 -12.17 12.48
N GLY A 77 4.38 -11.73 11.22
CA GLY A 77 3.49 -12.33 10.24
C GLY A 77 2.00 -12.00 10.39
N CYS A 78 1.65 -10.88 11.03
CA CYS A 78 0.28 -10.34 11.12
C CYS A 78 -0.75 -11.42 11.50
N PRO A 79 -0.69 -11.94 12.74
CA PRO A 79 -1.48 -13.09 13.15
C PRO A 79 -2.98 -12.84 12.97
N SER A 80 -3.63 -13.72 12.21
CA SER A 80 -5.08 -13.67 11.97
C SER A 80 -5.84 -13.70 13.31
N GLY A 81 -6.54 -12.62 13.65
CA GLY A 81 -7.32 -12.53 14.89
C GLY A 81 -6.52 -12.27 16.17
N GLY A 82 -5.22 -11.94 16.07
CA GLY A 82 -4.45 -11.44 17.20
C GLY A 82 -4.78 -9.96 17.49
N PRO A 83 -4.62 -9.48 18.74
CA PRO A 83 -4.78 -8.06 19.05
C PRO A 83 -3.70 -7.25 18.33
N GLY A 84 -4.12 -6.42 17.38
CA GLY A 84 -3.29 -5.43 16.72
C GLY A 84 -3.64 -4.03 17.24
N PHE A 85 -2.66 -3.12 17.23
CA PHE A 85 -2.92 -1.72 17.53
C PHE A 85 -3.26 -0.97 16.24
N PHE A 86 -4.47 -0.40 16.19
CA PHE A 86 -5.01 0.25 15.01
C PHE A 86 -4.67 1.75 14.99
N LEU A 87 -4.13 2.20 13.86
CA LEU A 87 -3.72 3.58 13.59
C LEU A 87 -4.47 4.08 12.36
N PRO A 88 -5.59 4.80 12.52
CA PRO A 88 -6.35 5.36 11.40
C PRO A 88 -5.66 6.61 10.81
N HIS A 89 -6.11 7.05 9.62
CA HIS A 89 -5.81 8.36 9.04
C HIS A 89 -4.31 8.65 8.85
N GLN A 90 -3.56 7.65 8.40
CA GLN A 90 -2.14 7.72 8.09
C GLN A 90 -1.94 8.25 6.67
N THR A 91 -1.33 9.44 6.54
CA THR A 91 -0.99 10.01 5.24
C THR A 91 0.14 11.03 5.35
N GLY A 92 1.28 10.77 4.72
CA GLY A 92 2.39 11.73 4.59
C GLY A 92 3.10 12.16 5.88
N GLN A 93 2.57 11.85 7.06
CA GLN A 93 3.17 12.19 8.35
C GLN A 93 4.05 11.06 8.88
N CYS A 94 4.99 11.41 9.75
CA CYS A 94 5.73 10.42 10.51
C CYS A 94 4.91 9.94 11.70
N GLN A 95 4.73 8.62 11.81
CA GLN A 95 4.06 7.97 12.93
C GLN A 95 5.07 7.18 13.75
N ASN A 96 5.30 7.62 14.98
CA ASN A 96 6.06 6.85 15.98
C ASN A 96 5.19 5.69 16.50
N VAL A 97 5.73 4.49 16.55
CA VAL A 97 5.06 3.30 17.05
C VAL A 97 5.60 3.00 18.44
N ASN A 98 4.82 3.36 19.47
CA ASN A 98 5.17 3.12 20.86
C ASN A 98 4.00 2.47 21.61
N THR A 99 3.81 1.18 21.37
CA THR A 99 2.77 0.37 22.03
C THR A 99 3.17 -0.09 23.43
N GLY A 100 4.40 0.20 23.88
CA GLY A 100 4.99 -0.34 25.10
C GLY A 100 5.48 -1.79 24.95
N THR A 101 5.40 -2.37 23.76
CA THR A 101 5.77 -3.75 23.45
C THR A 101 6.61 -3.82 22.17
N ASN A 102 7.22 -4.98 21.91
CA ASN A 102 8.05 -5.17 20.71
C ASN A 102 7.17 -5.48 19.50
N VAL A 103 6.85 -4.47 18.70
CA VAL A 103 6.14 -4.62 17.43
C VAL A 103 7.04 -5.27 16.39
N ARG A 104 6.51 -6.27 15.67
CA ARG A 104 7.29 -7.08 14.71
C ARG A 104 6.68 -7.18 13.33
N SER A 105 5.40 -6.85 13.17
CA SER A 105 4.76 -6.81 11.86
C SER A 105 3.66 -5.77 11.79
N PHE A 106 3.26 -5.42 10.57
CA PHE A 106 2.15 -4.52 10.32
C PHE A 106 1.42 -4.85 9.02
N THR A 107 0.18 -4.39 8.92
CA THR A 107 -0.57 -4.27 7.66
C THR A 107 -0.89 -2.80 7.39
N CYS A 108 -0.99 -2.43 6.12
CA CYS A 108 -1.38 -1.09 5.70
C CYS A 108 -2.40 -1.20 4.57
N SER A 109 -3.52 -0.49 4.67
CA SER A 109 -4.54 -0.45 3.61
C SER A 109 -5.15 0.95 3.49
N LYS A 110 -5.93 1.20 2.43
CA LYS A 110 -6.86 2.34 2.39
C LYS A 110 -7.83 2.28 3.59
N ASP A 111 -8.11 3.43 4.22
CA ASP A 111 -8.98 3.51 5.42
C ASP A 111 -10.35 2.84 5.21
N SER A 112 -10.95 3.00 4.03
CA SER A 112 -12.22 2.37 3.67
C SER A 112 -12.19 0.84 3.72
N ALA A 113 -11.03 0.23 3.51
CA ALA A 113 -10.85 -1.22 3.59
C ALA A 113 -10.70 -1.71 5.04
N CYS A 114 -10.09 -0.91 5.93
CA CYS A 114 -9.98 -1.28 7.34
C CYS A 114 -11.26 -1.06 8.14
N LEU A 115 -12.02 0.00 7.85
CA LEU A 115 -13.30 0.27 8.52
C LEU A 115 -14.34 -0.82 8.27
N GLN A 116 -14.17 -1.63 7.23
CA GLN A 116 -15.05 -2.75 6.89
C GLN A 116 -14.66 -4.07 7.61
N LEU A 117 -13.51 -4.09 8.31
CA LEU A 117 -12.99 -5.23 9.05
C LEU A 117 -13.11 -5.08 10.58
N GLY A 118 -13.71 -3.98 11.04
CA GLY A 118 -14.04 -3.70 12.45
C GLY A 118 -15.44 -4.15 12.84
#